data_AF-A0A1G2YPI7-F1
#
_entry.id   AF-A0A1G2YPI7-F1
#
_cell.length_a   1.000
_cell.length_b   1.000
_cell.length_c   1.000
_cell.angle_alpha   90.00
_cell.angle_beta   90.00
_cell.angle_gamma   90.00
#
_symmetry.space_group_name_H-M   'P 1'
#
loop_
_entity.id
_entity.type
_entity.pdbx_description
1 polymer ?
#
loop_
_entity_poly.entity_id
_entity_poly.type
_entity_poly.pdbx_seq_one_letter_code
_entity_poly.pdbx_strand_id
1 'polypeptide(L)' 'MLWMRVMKDYCGKTYSVFRRVETILLESNGKLRKMKNTVLLEGVMCKGSEFYGCDRSCFHYWREAWLKRAVE' A
#
# COMPACT_ATOMS: atom_id res chain seq x y z
N MET A 1 -2.70 8.75 -6.22
CA MET A 1 -2.81 8.04 -4.93
C MET A 1 -1.63 8.52 -4.11
N LEU A 2 -1.92 9.14 -2.97
CA LEU A 2 -0.95 9.90 -2.19
C LEU A 2 -0.19 8.99 -1.24
N TRP A 3 1.05 9.38 -0.92
CA TRP A 3 1.86 8.79 0.14
C TRP A 3 1.27 9.16 1.51
N MET A 4 0.99 8.17 2.36
CA MET A 4 0.49 8.42 3.73
C MET A 4 1.65 8.52 4.72
N ARG A 5 1.53 9.40 5.72
CA ARG A 5 2.59 9.62 6.72
C ARG A 5 3.01 8.34 7.44
N VAL A 6 2.06 7.48 7.83
CA VAL A 6 2.30 6.17 8.47
C VAL A 6 3.16 5.22 7.63
N MET A 7 3.23 5.38 6.30
CA MET A 7 4.05 4.52 5.45
C MET A 7 5.55 4.68 5.74
N LYS A 8 5.96 5.79 6.35
CA LYS A 8 7.37 6.05 6.74
C LYS A 8 7.95 4.97 7.66
N ASP A 9 7.12 4.34 8.49
CA ASP A 9 7.56 3.35 9.49
C ASP A 9 8.03 2.03 8.83
N TYR A 10 7.68 1.86 7.55
CA TYR A 10 8.04 0.72 6.73
C TYR A 10 9.24 1.00 5.82
N CYS A 11 9.70 2.25 5.70
CA CYS A 11 10.87 2.61 4.90
C CYS A 11 12.15 1.94 5.43
N GLY A 12 13.08 1.64 4.53
CA GLY A 12 14.39 1.06 4.88
C GLY A 12 14.38 -0.43 5.19
N LYS A 13 13.24 -1.11 5.02
CA LYS A 13 13.08 -2.56 5.22
C LYS A 13 12.76 -3.23 3.89
N THR A 14 13.06 -4.52 3.81
CA THR A 14 12.75 -5.37 2.66
C THR A 14 11.49 -6.18 2.93
N TYR A 15 10.61 -6.27 1.93
CA TYR A 15 9.37 -7.04 2.01
C TYR A 15 9.15 -7.80 0.71
N SER A 16 8.51 -8.96 0.83
CA SER A 16 7.99 -9.70 -0.30
C SER A 16 6.80 -8.97 -0.93
N VAL A 17 6.69 -9.04 -2.26
CA VAL A 17 5.51 -8.55 -2.97
C VAL A 17 4.38 -9.54 -2.76
N PHE A 18 3.34 -9.11 -2.05
CA PHE A 18 2.15 -9.93 -1.82
C PHE A 18 1.28 -10.01 -3.08
N ARG A 19 1.04 -8.87 -3.74
CA ARG A 19 0.21 -8.81 -4.96
C ARG A 19 0.52 -7.59 -5.80
N ARG A 20 0.50 -7.73 -7.13
CA ARG A 20 0.48 -6.60 -8.07
C ARG A 20 -0.97 -6.13 -8.29
N VAL A 21 -1.20 -4.82 -8.19
CA VAL A 21 -2.52 -4.22 -8.29
C VAL A 21 -2.67 -3.52 -9.64
N GLU A 22 -3.59 -4.03 -10.45
CA GLU A 22 -3.91 -3.45 -11.76
C GLU A 22 -5.20 -2.61 -11.74
N THR A 23 -6.16 -2.96 -10.89
CA THR A 23 -7.44 -2.26 -10.76
C THR A 23 -7.91 -2.27 -9.31
N ILE A 24 -8.53 -1.17 -8.87
CA ILE A 24 -9.19 -1.06 -7.56
C ILE A 24 -10.62 -0.57 -7.73
N LEU A 25 -11.50 -0.95 -6.81
CA LEU A 25 -12.81 -0.33 -6.65
C LEU A 25 -12.69 0.82 -5.64
N LEU A 26 -13.14 2.02 -6.02
CA LEU A 26 -13.19 3.16 -5.11
C LEU A 26 -14.44 3.06 -4.25
N GLU A 27 -14.28 2.83 -2.95
CA GLU A 27 -15.41 2.73 -2.02
C GLU A 27 -16.29 3.99 -2.00
N SER A 28 -15.71 5.17 -2.25
CA SER A 28 -16.44 6.44 -2.19
C SER A 28 -17.51 6.62 -3.28
N ASN A 29 -17.37 5.93 -4.42
CA ASN A 29 -18.29 6.11 -5.55
C ASN A 29 -18.51 4.85 -6.40
N GLY A 30 -17.98 3.70 -5.98
CA GLY A 30 -18.11 2.43 -6.70
C GLY A 30 -17.41 2.37 -8.05
N LYS A 31 -16.56 3.34 -8.42
CA LYS A 31 -15.88 3.32 -9.72
C LYS A 31 -14.63 2.46 -9.68
N LEU A 32 -14.43 1.67 -10.73
CA LEU A 32 -13.17 0.98 -10.97
C LEU A 32 -12.10 1.97 -11.46
N ARG A 33 -10.91 1.86 -10.90
CA ARG A 33 -9.75 2.67 -11.26
C ARG A 33 -8.57 1.77 -11.60
N LYS A 34 -8.02 1.95 -12.80
CA LYS A 34 -6.76 1.31 -13.20
C LYS A 34 -5.58 1.90 -12.45
N MET A 35 -4.69 1.03 -12.02
CA MET A 35 -3.51 1.31 -11.23
C MET A 35 -2.27 0.88 -12.02
N LYS A 36 -1.36 1.83 -12.26
CA LYS A 36 -0.08 1.55 -12.92
C LYS A 36 1.00 1.29 -11.88
N ASN A 37 1.83 0.28 -12.13
CA ASN A 37 3.05 -0.02 -11.39
C ASN A 37 2.87 0.05 -9.86
N THR A 38 1.85 -0.65 -9.36
CA THR A 38 1.45 -0.63 -7.95
C THR A 38 1.47 -2.03 -7.38
N VAL A 39 2.02 -2.18 -6.19
CA VAL A 39 2.10 -3.45 -5.47
C VAL A 39 1.61 -3.29 -4.03
N LEU A 40 1.15 -4.39 -3.46
CA LEU A 40 0.95 -4.58 -2.04
C LEU A 40 2.13 -5.39 -1.51
N LEU A 41 2.64 -4.99 -0.34
CA LEU A 41 3.75 -5.67 0.33
C LEU A 41 3.21 -6.50 1.49
N GLU A 42 3.81 -7.66 1.71
CA GLU A 42 3.38 -8.61 2.73
C GLU A 42 3.58 -8.03 4.15
N GLY A 43 2.53 -8.08 4.98
CA GLY A 43 2.56 -7.53 6.34
C GLY A 43 2.60 -6.00 6.44
N VAL A 44 2.57 -5.27 5.31
CA VAL A 44 2.64 -3.80 5.27
C VAL A 44 1.25 -3.19 5.14
N MET A 45 0.61 -3.01 6.29
CA MET A 45 -0.79 -2.55 6.40
C MET A 45 -0.92 -1.39 7.38
N CYS A 46 -1.98 -0.59 7.21
CA CYS A 46 -2.30 0.50 8.12
C CYS A 46 -2.61 -0.05 9.51
N LYS A 47 -1.90 0.46 10.53
CA LYS A 47 -2.10 0.08 11.94
C LYS A 47 -3.27 0.79 12.62
N GLY A 48 -3.95 1.72 11.93
CA GLY A 48 -5.09 2.46 12.50
C GLY A 48 -4.78 3.51 13.56
N SER A 49 -3.53 3.60 14.03
CA SER A 49 -3.12 4.49 15.13
C SER A 49 -3.34 5.98 14.84
N GLU A 50 -3.21 6.42 13.59
CA GLU A 50 -3.52 7.81 13.18
C GLU A 50 -4.99 8.04 12.81
N PHE A 51 -5.85 7.01 12.94
CA PHE A 51 -7.27 7.03 12.55
C PHE A 51 -8.18 6.55 13.67
N TYR A 52 -8.05 7.13 14.87
CA TYR A 52 -8.92 6.83 16.03
C TYR A 52 -8.99 5.34 16.40
N GLY A 53 -7.93 4.56 16.16
CA GLY A 53 -7.91 3.13 16.46
C GLY A 53 -8.66 2.27 15.43
N CYS A 54 -8.74 2.72 14.17
CA CYS A 54 -9.34 1.96 13.07
C CYS A 54 -8.73 0.55 12.92
N ASP A 55 -9.56 -0.49 12.93
CA ASP A 55 -9.17 -1.90 12.92
C ASP A 55 -9.15 -2.54 11.51
N ARG A 56 -9.57 -1.78 10.48
CA ARG A 56 -9.71 -2.27 9.10
C ARG A 56 -8.44 -2.83 8.46
N SER A 57 -7.26 -2.54 9.04
CA SER A 57 -5.98 -3.10 8.62
C SER A 57 -5.72 -3.03 7.10
N CYS A 58 -6.07 -1.90 6.48
CA CYS A 58 -6.01 -1.76 5.03
C CYS A 58 -4.57 -1.82 4.50
N PHE A 59 -4.35 -2.48 3.37
CA PHE A 59 -3.05 -2.45 2.69
C PHE A 59 -2.65 -1.05 2.22
N HIS A 60 -1.36 -0.76 2.31
CA HIS A 60 -0.78 0.40 1.64
C HIS A 60 -0.48 0.09 0.17
N TYR A 61 -0.83 1.02 -0.72
CA TYR A 61 -0.53 0.92 -2.14
C TYR A 61 0.85 1.53 -2.44
N TRP A 62 1.82 0.68 -2.72
CA TRP A 62 3.19 1.09 -3.02
C TRP A 62 3.38 1.24 -4.51
N ARG A 63 3.80 2.43 -4.97
CA ARG A 63 4.27 2.58 -6.34
C ARG A 63 5.65 1.95 -6.44
N GLU A 64 5.88 1.16 -7.48
CA GLU A 64 7.19 0.55 -7.73
C GLU A 64 8.30 1.60 -7.87
N ALA A 65 7.97 2.81 -8.33
CA ALA A 65 8.91 3.94 -8.41
C ALA A 65 9.47 4.38 -7.04
N TRP A 66 8.82 4.02 -5.93
CA TRP A 66 9.29 4.31 -4.56
C TRP A 66 10.11 3.18 -3.95
N LEU A 67 10.14 2.02 -4.61
CA LEU A 67 10.76 0.81 -4.11
C LEU A 67 12.06 0.56 -4.86
N LYS A 68 13.00 -0.06 -4.16
CA LYS A 68 14.16 -0.70 -4.79
C LYS A 68 13.88 -2.19 -4.85
N ARG A 69 14.22 -2.83 -5.98
CA ARG A 69 14.18 -4.30 -6.05
C ARG A 69 15.20 -4.84 -5.07
N ALA A 70 14.79 -5.76 -4.21
CA ALA A 70 15.72 -6.53 -3.41
C ALA A 70 16.55 -7.38 -4.38
N VAL A 71 17.87 -7.42 -4.14
CA VAL A 71 18.75 -8.37 -4.80
C VAL A 71 18.72 -9.60 -3.91
N GLU A 72 18.40 -10.75 -4.51
CA GLU A 72 18.45 -12.05 -3.83
C GLU A 72 19.90 -12.42 -3.52
#